data_AF-A0A0D2IHJ3-F1
#
_entry.id   AF-A0A0D2IHJ3-F1
#
_cell.length_a   1.000
_cell.length_b   1.000
_cell.length_c   1.000
_cell.angle_alpha   90.00
_cell.angle_beta   90.00
_cell.angle_gamma   90.00
#
_symmetry.space_group_name_H-M   'P 1'
#
loop_
_entity.id
_entity.type
_entity.pdbx_description
1 polymer ?
#
loop_
_entity_poly.entity_id
_entity_poly.type
_entity_poly.pdbx_seq_one_letter_code
_entity_poly.pdbx_strand_id
1 'polypeptide(L)'
;MSSFDSQSARTDRVDGSNTVEIPQMIEWICHPFFLPAKALWDAIQAAEPKLAITFDAKIPSKDSQIEMFNPFNLERFTQLFWDRWYFNCPILHRPSFDISTARIETIFVLALTGALMSSNTEDLKNARSWLDIVEIVFQHPLLSGPKTNSGSQDSEGSLHERLDIIQSGLMICVLQNWEGSDAAQTRIRRQRFSAIVFASRDLGFERARHGDDLDLNRNQMDWSAFIFNEELIRQAHLAVLILACLTNFSHARTLTFVFLLDTEFTIFHNVPPRISISELEMGFSCSEPCFMAQNPQEFLERTRTTHPDYFRIKDFLVCDVIATLCFDHKDSDDVPTKLFGLTALNLFATVSAIHSIIFSQCTSLCLFPSTQSLLRKGLETWLKVWEMRLQISSNDMPLNFGGQVGEEPTNGVDGIARHAREFQTLALVKLSSFQESSQSFTDGSTIGPRTTVPRLGDVAELVLRPAFID
;
A
#
# COMPACT_ATOMS: atom_id res chain seq x y z
N MET A 1 -28.95 -46.58 -65.06
CA MET A 1 -29.18 -46.07 -63.68
C MET A 1 -27.81 -45.82 -63.05
N SER A 2 -27.67 -44.85 -62.14
CA SER A 2 -26.45 -44.49 -61.37
C SER A 2 -25.13 -44.49 -62.19
N SER A 3 -24.70 -43.38 -62.80
CA SER A 3 -24.35 -42.07 -62.22
C SER A 3 -23.13 -42.12 -61.28
N PHE A 4 -22.27 -41.11 -61.45
CA PHE A 4 -21.23 -40.72 -60.48
C PHE A 4 -21.85 -40.45 -59.10
N ASP A 5 -21.03 -40.62 -58.06
CA ASP A 5 -21.03 -39.68 -56.94
C ASP A 5 -19.60 -39.44 -56.45
N SER A 6 -19.33 -38.24 -55.93
CA SER A 6 -17.97 -37.75 -55.65
C SER A 6 -17.77 -37.50 -54.16
N GLN A 7 -16.81 -38.17 -53.53
CA GLN A 7 -16.53 -37.96 -52.10
C GLN A 7 -15.88 -36.59 -51.87
N SER A 8 -16.69 -35.63 -51.42
CA SER A 8 -16.30 -34.31 -50.96
C SER A 8 -17.03 -33.99 -49.66
N ALA A 9 -16.34 -34.09 -48.52
CA ALA A 9 -16.84 -33.66 -47.23
C ALA A 9 -15.68 -33.30 -46.27
N ARG A 10 -15.54 -32.00 -46.02
CA ARG A 10 -14.92 -31.35 -44.84
C ARG A 10 -13.78 -32.10 -44.11
N THR A 11 -12.56 -31.64 -44.38
CA THR A 11 -11.62 -31.37 -43.29
C THR A 11 -12.12 -30.12 -42.54
N ASP A 12 -12.73 -30.32 -41.36
CA ASP A 12 -13.07 -29.20 -40.48
C ASP A 12 -11.79 -28.59 -39.91
N ARG A 13 -11.36 -27.47 -40.49
CA ARG A 13 -10.34 -26.61 -39.90
C ARG A 13 -10.96 -25.88 -38.71
N VAL A 14 -10.40 -26.11 -37.52
CA VAL A 14 -10.59 -25.23 -36.38
C VAL A 14 -9.79 -23.95 -36.67
N ASP A 15 -10.44 -22.97 -37.30
CA ASP A 15 -9.83 -21.68 -37.62
C ASP A 15 -9.83 -20.81 -36.35
N GLY A 16 -8.82 -21.04 -35.50
CA GLY A 16 -8.69 -20.45 -34.17
C GLY A 16 -8.27 -18.97 -34.16
N SER A 17 -8.94 -18.13 -34.93
CA SER A 17 -8.80 -16.68 -34.87
C SER A 17 -9.80 -16.07 -33.89
N ASN A 18 -9.34 -15.64 -32.71
CA ASN A 18 -10.16 -14.90 -31.73
C ASN A 18 -10.40 -13.44 -32.17
N THR A 19 -10.82 -13.24 -33.42
CA THR A 19 -11.29 -11.94 -33.90
C THR A 19 -12.62 -11.62 -33.24
N VAL A 20 -12.61 -10.68 -32.28
CA VAL A 20 -13.79 -10.15 -31.60
C VAL A 20 -14.90 -9.85 -32.62
N GLU A 21 -16.08 -10.42 -32.42
CA GLU A 21 -17.15 -10.32 -33.41
C GLU A 21 -17.71 -8.89 -33.49
N ILE A 22 -18.12 -8.47 -34.69
CA ILE A 22 -18.65 -7.12 -34.94
C ILE A 22 -19.81 -6.74 -33.99
N PRO A 23 -20.75 -7.64 -33.62
CA PRO A 23 -21.77 -7.33 -32.60
C PRO A 23 -21.19 -6.97 -31.22
N GLN A 24 -20.18 -7.69 -30.74
CA GLN A 24 -19.53 -7.39 -29.46
C GLN A 24 -18.84 -6.01 -29.48
N MET A 25 -18.21 -5.64 -30.59
CA MET A 25 -17.64 -4.30 -30.75
C MET A 25 -18.71 -3.19 -30.69
N ILE A 26 -19.93 -3.45 -31.20
CA ILE A 26 -21.04 -2.48 -31.13
C ILE A 26 -21.56 -2.34 -29.70
N GLU A 27 -21.68 -3.43 -28.95
CA GLU A 27 -22.02 -3.40 -27.52
C GLU A 27 -20.97 -2.63 -26.71
N TRP A 28 -19.68 -2.83 -27.01
CA TRP A 28 -18.58 -2.13 -26.34
C TRP A 28 -18.59 -0.62 -26.59
N ILE A 29 -18.87 -0.15 -27.81
CA ILE A 29 -18.90 1.29 -28.15
C ILE A 29 -19.95 2.05 -27.31
N CYS A 30 -21.02 1.39 -26.91
CA CYS A 30 -22.07 1.96 -26.06
C CYS A 30 -21.75 1.91 -24.55
N HIS A 31 -20.65 1.26 -24.14
CA HIS A 31 -20.31 1.05 -22.73
C HIS A 31 -19.61 2.28 -22.11
N PRO A 32 -19.93 2.72 -20.88
CA PRO A 32 -19.28 3.88 -20.26
C PRO A 32 -17.75 3.74 -20.16
N PHE A 33 -17.27 2.51 -19.93
CA PHE A 33 -15.85 2.19 -19.82
C PHE A 33 -15.12 2.08 -21.16
N PHE A 34 -15.78 2.36 -22.31
CA PHE A 34 -15.17 2.23 -23.64
C PHE A 34 -14.00 3.18 -23.89
N LEU A 35 -14.14 4.45 -23.49
CA LEU A 35 -13.08 5.43 -23.68
C LEU A 35 -11.84 5.14 -22.79
N PRO A 36 -12.00 4.80 -21.49
CA PRO A 36 -10.91 4.25 -20.66
C PRO A 36 -10.24 3.01 -21.25
N ALA A 37 -11.02 2.00 -21.68
CA ALA A 37 -10.51 0.77 -22.29
C ALA A 37 -9.68 1.07 -23.55
N LYS A 38 -10.20 1.93 -24.44
CA LYS A 38 -9.52 2.35 -25.66
C LYS A 38 -8.22 3.12 -25.35
N ALA A 39 -8.24 4.04 -24.39
CA ALA A 39 -7.05 4.79 -23.99
C ALA A 39 -5.96 3.85 -23.45
N LEU A 40 -6.33 2.84 -22.64
CA LEU A 40 -5.42 1.82 -22.15
C LEU A 40 -4.83 0.97 -23.29
N TRP A 41 -5.65 0.54 -24.26
CA TRP A 41 -5.15 -0.17 -25.46
C TRP A 41 -4.17 0.69 -26.27
N ASP A 42 -4.53 1.93 -26.58
CA ASP A 42 -3.67 2.84 -27.36
C ASP A 42 -2.32 3.10 -26.65
N ALA A 43 -2.33 3.21 -25.32
CA ALA A 43 -1.12 3.38 -24.50
C ALA A 43 -0.24 2.12 -24.46
N ILE A 44 -0.83 0.92 -24.30
CA ILE A 44 -0.10 -0.35 -24.35
C ILE A 44 0.53 -0.54 -25.74
N GLN A 45 -0.21 -0.25 -26.82
CA GLN A 45 0.29 -0.34 -28.19
C GLN A 45 1.43 0.66 -28.46
N ALA A 46 1.34 1.90 -27.95
CA ALA A 46 2.43 2.88 -28.02
C ALA A 46 3.67 2.47 -27.20
N ALA A 47 3.50 1.59 -26.21
CA ALA A 47 4.53 1.10 -25.32
C ALA A 47 5.27 -0.15 -25.82
N GLU A 48 4.67 -0.98 -26.69
CA GLU A 48 5.24 -2.27 -27.12
C GLU A 48 6.73 -2.22 -27.53
N PRO A 49 7.21 -1.22 -28.31
CA PRO A 49 8.62 -1.15 -28.70
C PRO A 49 9.58 -0.99 -27.51
N LYS A 50 9.16 -0.34 -26.42
CA LYS A 50 9.94 -0.21 -25.19
C LYS A 50 9.82 -1.44 -24.30
N LEU A 51 8.62 -2.03 -24.22
CA LEU A 51 8.35 -3.23 -23.43
C LEU A 51 9.21 -4.41 -23.90
N ALA A 52 9.27 -4.64 -25.21
CA ALA A 52 10.07 -5.70 -25.82
C ALA A 52 11.57 -5.59 -25.52
N ILE A 53 12.10 -4.36 -25.43
CA ILE A 53 13.51 -4.09 -25.10
C ILE A 53 13.77 -4.18 -23.59
N THR A 54 12.80 -3.79 -22.75
CA THR A 54 13.03 -3.58 -21.30
C THR A 54 12.88 -4.84 -20.47
N PHE A 55 11.95 -5.73 -20.83
CA PHE A 55 11.54 -6.85 -19.97
C PHE A 55 11.82 -8.24 -20.55
N ASP A 56 12.31 -8.34 -21.80
CA ASP A 56 12.46 -9.60 -22.58
C ASP A 56 11.16 -10.44 -22.59
N ALA A 57 10.02 -9.75 -22.41
CA ALA A 57 8.75 -10.35 -22.10
C ALA A 57 7.99 -10.72 -23.37
N LYS A 58 7.29 -11.86 -23.33
CA LYS A 58 6.24 -12.16 -24.28
C LYS A 58 5.05 -11.22 -24.02
N ILE A 59 5.05 -10.07 -24.69
CA ILE A 59 3.91 -9.16 -24.73
C ILE A 59 2.66 -9.99 -25.15
N PRO A 60 1.56 -9.98 -24.37
CA PRO A 60 0.34 -10.66 -24.74
C PRO A 60 -0.15 -10.25 -26.14
N SER A 61 -0.66 -11.21 -26.90
CA SER A 61 -1.19 -10.94 -28.25
C SER A 61 -2.26 -9.85 -28.18
N LYS A 62 -2.40 -9.06 -29.25
CA LYS A 62 -3.35 -7.94 -29.33
C LYS A 62 -4.77 -8.34 -28.88
N ASP A 63 -5.20 -9.54 -29.27
CA ASP A 63 -6.50 -10.11 -28.90
C ASP A 63 -6.60 -10.33 -27.38
N SER A 64 -5.54 -10.77 -26.71
CA SER A 64 -5.47 -10.92 -25.24
C SER A 64 -5.45 -9.56 -24.51
N GLN A 65 -4.85 -8.51 -25.09
CA GLN A 65 -4.93 -7.14 -24.55
C GLN A 65 -6.37 -6.61 -24.59
N ILE A 66 -7.05 -6.88 -25.71
CA ILE A 66 -8.45 -6.50 -25.93
C ILE A 66 -9.38 -7.32 -25.03
N GLU A 67 -9.18 -8.63 -24.92
CA GLU A 67 -9.96 -9.52 -24.05
C GLU A 67 -9.81 -9.16 -22.56
N MET A 68 -8.59 -8.94 -22.09
CA MET A 68 -8.31 -8.56 -20.69
C MET A 68 -8.94 -7.21 -20.34
N PHE A 69 -8.78 -6.19 -21.19
CA PHE A 69 -9.16 -4.82 -20.89
C PHE A 69 -10.40 -4.33 -21.66
N ASN A 70 -11.29 -5.23 -22.08
CA ASN A 70 -12.59 -4.84 -22.66
C ASN A 70 -13.46 -4.07 -21.64
N PRO A 71 -14.44 -3.27 -22.08
CA PRO A 71 -15.16 -2.35 -21.18
C PRO A 71 -15.90 -3.05 -20.02
N PHE A 72 -16.44 -4.25 -20.24
CA PHE A 72 -17.11 -5.04 -19.20
C PHE A 72 -16.11 -5.64 -18.20
N ASN A 73 -14.97 -6.15 -18.69
CA ASN A 73 -13.90 -6.62 -17.80
C ASN A 73 -13.28 -5.45 -17.02
N LEU A 74 -13.11 -4.29 -17.64
CA LEU A 74 -12.56 -3.11 -16.98
C LEU A 74 -13.47 -2.62 -15.85
N GLU A 75 -14.79 -2.55 -16.08
CA GLU A 75 -15.78 -2.29 -15.03
C GLU A 75 -15.73 -3.35 -13.92
N ARG A 76 -15.84 -4.63 -14.29
CA ARG A 76 -15.86 -5.77 -13.35
C ARG A 76 -14.61 -5.82 -12.48
N PHE A 77 -13.42 -5.62 -13.06
CA PHE A 77 -12.17 -5.60 -12.31
C PHE A 77 -12.06 -4.34 -11.44
N THR A 78 -12.46 -3.17 -11.94
CA THR A 78 -12.49 -1.94 -11.13
C THR A 78 -13.40 -2.12 -9.91
N GLN A 79 -14.58 -2.73 -10.06
CA GLN A 79 -15.46 -3.04 -8.93
C GLN A 79 -14.86 -4.08 -7.98
N LEU A 80 -14.21 -5.14 -8.49
CA LEU A 80 -13.51 -6.13 -7.66
C LEU A 80 -12.37 -5.51 -6.86
N PHE A 81 -11.63 -4.52 -7.40
CA PHE A 81 -10.69 -3.71 -6.63
C PHE A 81 -11.41 -3.01 -5.47
N TRP A 82 -12.46 -2.23 -5.77
CA TRP A 82 -13.12 -1.41 -4.76
C TRP A 82 -13.79 -2.21 -3.64
N ASP A 83 -14.25 -3.43 -3.91
CA ASP A 83 -14.98 -4.24 -2.93
C ASP A 83 -14.12 -5.30 -2.24
N ARG A 84 -13.07 -5.82 -2.88
CA ARG A 84 -12.21 -6.89 -2.34
C ARG A 84 -10.82 -6.45 -1.91
N TRP A 85 -10.35 -5.28 -2.33
CA TRP A 85 -8.96 -4.88 -2.08
C TRP A 85 -8.75 -3.40 -1.69
N TYR A 86 -9.66 -2.48 -2.00
CA TYR A 86 -9.52 -1.07 -1.60
C TYR A 86 -9.36 -0.85 -0.09
N PHE A 87 -9.93 -1.70 0.77
CA PHE A 87 -9.67 -1.67 2.22
C PHE A 87 -8.20 -1.99 2.59
N ASN A 88 -7.42 -2.49 1.63
CA ASN A 88 -5.97 -2.69 1.67
C ASN A 88 -5.18 -1.58 0.97
N CYS A 89 -5.80 -0.54 0.37
CA CYS A 89 -5.12 0.66 -0.16
C CYS A 89 -6.06 1.83 -0.53
N PRO A 90 -6.66 2.54 0.45
CA PRO A 90 -7.45 3.75 0.20
C PRO A 90 -6.54 4.97 -0.01
N ILE A 91 -5.60 4.89 -0.96
CA ILE A 91 -4.80 6.06 -1.39
C ILE A 91 -5.55 6.94 -2.40
N LEU A 92 -6.68 6.46 -2.91
CA LEU A 92 -7.60 7.16 -3.81
C LEU A 92 -8.92 7.41 -3.07
N HIS A 93 -9.51 8.58 -3.24
CA HIS A 93 -10.82 8.90 -2.68
C HIS A 93 -11.94 8.27 -3.52
N ARG A 94 -12.34 7.03 -3.19
CA ARG A 94 -13.40 6.25 -3.90
C ARG A 94 -14.66 7.08 -4.25
N PRO A 95 -15.18 8.00 -3.40
CA PRO A 95 -16.36 8.80 -3.72
C PRO A 95 -16.19 9.86 -4.82
N SER A 96 -14.97 10.30 -5.14
CA SER A 96 -14.70 11.25 -6.25
C SER A 96 -13.88 10.66 -7.40
N PHE A 97 -13.55 9.37 -7.35
CA PHE A 97 -12.84 8.71 -8.43
C PHE A 97 -13.76 8.52 -9.65
N ASP A 98 -13.45 9.18 -10.76
CA ASP A 98 -14.04 8.90 -12.07
C ASP A 98 -12.99 8.32 -13.02
N ILE A 99 -13.25 7.08 -13.45
CA ILE A 99 -12.42 6.34 -14.41
C ILE A 99 -12.38 7.01 -15.80
N SER A 100 -13.35 7.85 -16.15
CA SER A 100 -13.38 8.59 -17.42
C SER A 100 -12.30 9.69 -17.48
N THR A 101 -11.91 10.22 -16.32
CA THR A 101 -10.87 11.24 -16.15
C THR A 101 -9.55 10.71 -15.57
N ALA A 102 -9.55 9.50 -15.00
CA ALA A 102 -8.39 8.92 -14.34
C ALA A 102 -7.21 8.68 -15.29
N ARG A 103 -5.99 8.75 -14.75
CA ARG A 103 -4.77 8.40 -15.48
C ARG A 103 -4.76 6.94 -15.93
N ILE A 104 -4.15 6.69 -17.09
CA ILE A 104 -4.06 5.35 -17.68
C ILE A 104 -3.23 4.40 -16.79
N GLU A 105 -2.19 4.92 -16.13
CA GLU A 105 -1.39 4.17 -15.16
C GLU A 105 -2.23 3.72 -13.95
N THR A 106 -3.12 4.60 -13.46
CA THR A 106 -4.07 4.31 -12.39
C THR A 106 -5.11 3.27 -12.85
N ILE A 107 -5.74 3.50 -14.01
CA ILE A 107 -6.72 2.57 -14.62
C ILE A 107 -6.13 1.16 -14.77
N PHE A 108 -4.92 1.06 -15.32
CA PHE A 108 -4.22 -0.21 -15.55
C PHE A 108 -3.98 -0.95 -14.23
N VAL A 109 -3.45 -0.28 -13.20
CA VAL A 109 -3.18 -0.97 -11.93
C VAL A 109 -4.45 -1.31 -11.15
N LEU A 110 -5.49 -0.48 -11.18
CA LEU A 110 -6.79 -0.80 -10.58
C LEU A 110 -7.41 -2.05 -11.22
N ALA A 111 -7.42 -2.12 -12.55
CA ALA A 111 -7.91 -3.27 -13.30
C ALA A 111 -7.08 -4.53 -13.02
N LEU A 112 -5.76 -4.40 -12.96
CA LEU A 112 -4.86 -5.53 -12.71
C LEU A 112 -5.02 -6.09 -11.29
N THR A 113 -5.07 -5.23 -10.28
CA THR A 113 -5.35 -5.61 -8.89
C THR A 113 -6.73 -6.25 -8.77
N GLY A 114 -7.76 -5.67 -9.39
CA GLY A 114 -9.11 -6.21 -9.39
C GLY A 114 -9.23 -7.59 -10.05
N ALA A 115 -8.47 -7.84 -11.12
CA ALA A 115 -8.39 -9.15 -11.76
C ALA A 115 -7.71 -10.19 -10.85
N LEU A 116 -6.65 -9.81 -10.13
CA LEU A 116 -5.99 -10.64 -9.10
C LEU A 116 -6.91 -10.95 -7.89
N MET A 117 -7.99 -10.21 -7.70
CA MET A 117 -9.03 -10.47 -6.70
C MET A 117 -10.20 -11.32 -7.21
N SER A 118 -10.17 -11.74 -8.49
CA SER A 118 -11.24 -12.56 -9.06
C SER A 118 -11.23 -13.98 -8.52
N SER A 119 -12.43 -14.58 -8.41
CA SER A 119 -12.60 -16.01 -8.12
C SER A 119 -12.49 -16.90 -9.36
N ASN A 120 -12.36 -16.32 -10.57
CA ASN A 120 -12.10 -17.07 -11.80
C ASN A 120 -10.60 -17.28 -11.98
N THR A 121 -10.16 -18.55 -12.07
CA THR A 121 -8.73 -18.88 -12.22
C THR A 121 -8.13 -18.42 -13.55
N GLU A 122 -8.94 -18.15 -14.57
CA GLU A 122 -8.45 -17.62 -15.85
C GLU A 122 -8.11 -16.13 -15.76
N ASP A 123 -8.93 -15.33 -15.06
CA ASP A 123 -8.61 -13.93 -14.76
C ASP A 123 -7.27 -13.83 -14.00
N LEU A 124 -7.04 -14.73 -13.02
CA LEU A 124 -5.81 -14.78 -12.24
C LEU A 124 -4.58 -15.11 -13.10
N LYS A 125 -4.67 -16.07 -14.01
CA LYS A 125 -3.57 -16.42 -14.94
C LYS A 125 -3.26 -15.26 -15.88
N ASN A 126 -4.30 -14.68 -16.49
CA ASN A 126 -4.16 -13.59 -17.43
C ASN A 126 -3.57 -12.36 -16.74
N ALA A 127 -4.08 -11.96 -15.57
CA ALA A 127 -3.53 -10.89 -14.75
C ALA A 127 -2.03 -11.09 -14.45
N ARG A 128 -1.60 -12.28 -14.04
CA ARG A 128 -0.17 -12.56 -13.76
C ARG A 128 0.74 -12.31 -14.97
N SER A 129 0.26 -12.50 -16.20
CA SER A 129 1.04 -12.21 -17.42
C SER A 129 1.33 -10.70 -17.63
N TRP A 130 0.57 -9.81 -16.97
CA TRP A 130 0.70 -8.36 -17.07
C TRP A 130 1.60 -7.71 -16.02
N LEU A 131 2.05 -8.46 -14.99
CA LEU A 131 2.80 -7.92 -13.84
C LEU A 131 4.11 -7.23 -14.25
N ASP A 132 4.92 -7.85 -15.12
CA ASP A 132 6.16 -7.22 -15.61
C ASP A 132 5.90 -6.09 -16.62
N ILE A 133 4.71 -6.05 -17.25
CA ILE A 133 4.34 -5.01 -18.22
C ILE A 133 3.86 -3.74 -17.50
N VAL A 134 3.09 -3.87 -16.42
CA VAL A 134 2.57 -2.72 -15.66
C VAL A 134 3.68 -1.88 -15.02
N GLU A 135 4.88 -2.46 -14.80
CA GLU A 135 6.10 -1.73 -14.42
C GLU A 135 6.52 -0.63 -15.42
N ILE A 136 5.88 -0.49 -16.59
CA ILE A 136 6.09 0.65 -17.48
C ILE A 136 5.86 2.01 -16.81
N VAL A 137 5.08 2.10 -15.74
CA VAL A 137 4.95 3.31 -14.90
C VAL A 137 6.33 3.91 -14.52
N PHE A 138 7.35 3.07 -14.33
CA PHE A 138 8.69 3.50 -13.95
C PHE A 138 9.51 4.07 -15.13
N GLN A 139 8.95 4.05 -16.35
CA GLN A 139 9.44 4.80 -17.52
C GLN A 139 8.85 6.24 -17.57
N HIS A 140 7.98 6.62 -16.64
CA HIS A 140 7.53 8.00 -16.51
C HIS A 140 8.68 8.89 -16.00
N PRO A 141 8.89 10.13 -16.53
CA PRO A 141 10.02 10.98 -16.14
C PRO A 141 10.15 11.31 -14.65
N LEU A 142 9.04 11.21 -13.89
CA LEU A 142 9.01 11.37 -12.43
C LEU A 142 9.69 10.19 -11.68
N LEU A 143 9.75 9.00 -12.30
CA LEU A 143 10.18 7.75 -11.67
C LEU A 143 11.43 7.12 -12.33
N SER A 144 11.86 7.58 -13.51
CA SER A 144 12.98 6.99 -14.25
C SER A 144 14.39 7.36 -13.77
N GLY A 145 14.51 8.23 -12.75
CA GLY A 145 15.80 8.68 -12.20
C GLY A 145 16.22 10.08 -12.66
N PRO A 146 17.49 10.48 -12.41
CA PRO A 146 17.92 11.86 -12.50
C PRO A 146 17.84 12.41 -13.92
N LYS A 147 17.13 13.53 -14.08
CA LYS A 147 17.06 14.32 -15.31
C LYS A 147 18.47 14.65 -15.80
N THR A 148 18.85 14.18 -16.98
CA THR A 148 20.02 14.73 -17.69
C THR A 148 19.72 16.19 -18.03
N ASN A 149 20.74 17.06 -17.94
CA ASN A 149 20.57 18.51 -18.10
C ASN A 149 20.33 18.93 -19.57
N SER A 150 19.17 18.58 -20.13
CA SER A 150 18.57 19.23 -21.29
C SER A 150 17.67 20.37 -20.79
N GLY A 151 18.00 21.61 -21.18
CA GLY A 151 17.39 22.85 -20.64
C GLY A 151 15.96 23.16 -21.14
N SER A 152 15.05 22.20 -21.06
CA SER A 152 13.62 22.36 -21.31
C SER A 152 12.87 22.43 -19.98
N GLN A 153 12.12 23.50 -19.71
CA GLN A 153 11.25 23.61 -18.52
C GLN A 153 9.92 22.82 -18.67
N ASP A 154 9.87 21.93 -19.66
CA ASP A 154 8.65 21.33 -20.20
C ASP A 154 8.32 19.97 -19.58
N SER A 155 8.22 19.90 -18.25
CA SER A 155 7.70 18.74 -17.51
C SER A 155 7.28 19.08 -16.05
N GLU A 156 6.76 20.28 -15.80
CA GLU A 156 6.00 20.56 -14.56
C GLU A 156 4.54 20.11 -14.73
N GLY A 157 4.37 18.78 -14.76
CA GLY A 157 3.05 18.16 -14.63
C GLY A 157 2.40 18.53 -13.29
N SER A 158 1.07 18.57 -13.26
CA SER A 158 0.34 19.09 -12.10
C SER A 158 0.61 18.28 -10.82
N LEU A 159 0.45 18.89 -9.64
CA LEU A 159 0.67 18.15 -8.38
C LEU A 159 -0.24 16.91 -8.24
N HIS A 160 -1.44 16.96 -8.83
CA HIS A 160 -2.36 15.81 -8.95
C HIS A 160 -1.78 14.72 -9.87
N GLU A 161 -1.36 15.08 -11.08
CA GLU A 161 -0.69 14.14 -12.02
C GLU A 161 0.56 13.49 -11.42
N ARG A 162 1.33 14.23 -10.63
CA ARG A 162 2.50 13.70 -9.92
C ARG A 162 2.07 12.71 -8.83
N LEU A 163 1.01 13.01 -8.09
CA LEU A 163 0.43 12.14 -7.08
C LEU A 163 -0.14 10.86 -7.72
N ASP A 164 -0.91 10.95 -8.80
CA ASP A 164 -1.46 9.81 -9.55
C ASP A 164 -0.37 8.80 -9.96
N ILE A 165 0.75 9.30 -10.50
CA ILE A 165 1.90 8.49 -10.93
C ILE A 165 2.58 7.82 -9.74
N ILE A 166 2.73 8.55 -8.62
CA ILE A 166 3.33 8.00 -7.40
C ILE A 166 2.43 6.94 -6.78
N GLN A 167 1.12 7.21 -6.65
CA GLN A 167 0.09 6.25 -6.22
C GLN A 167 0.09 5.00 -7.12
N SER A 168 0.15 5.17 -8.44
CA SER A 168 0.19 4.06 -9.41
C SER A 168 1.45 3.22 -9.28
N GLY A 169 2.62 3.84 -9.28
CA GLY A 169 3.90 3.13 -9.15
C GLY A 169 4.06 2.44 -7.79
N LEU A 170 3.56 3.07 -6.73
CA LEU A 170 3.40 2.47 -5.41
C LEU A 170 2.53 1.22 -5.44
N MET A 171 1.33 1.32 -6.02
CA MET A 171 0.40 0.20 -6.17
C MET A 171 1.07 -0.98 -6.90
N ILE A 172 1.87 -0.69 -7.93
CA ILE A 172 2.65 -1.66 -8.69
C ILE A 172 3.80 -2.25 -7.85
N CYS A 173 4.46 -1.47 -6.98
CA CYS A 173 5.39 -2.02 -5.99
C CYS A 173 4.72 -3.01 -5.03
N VAL A 174 3.49 -2.76 -4.59
CA VAL A 174 2.74 -3.69 -3.73
C VAL A 174 2.40 -4.97 -4.51
N LEU A 175 1.83 -4.86 -5.72
CA LEU A 175 1.49 -6.02 -6.57
C LEU A 175 2.72 -6.89 -6.89
N GLN A 176 3.81 -6.29 -7.35
CA GLN A 176 5.04 -7.03 -7.72
C GLN A 176 5.83 -7.53 -6.50
N ASN A 177 5.54 -7.08 -5.28
CA ASN A 177 6.07 -7.68 -4.05
C ASN A 177 5.20 -8.87 -3.56
N TRP A 178 3.91 -8.91 -3.91
CA TRP A 178 3.00 -10.01 -3.54
C TRP A 178 2.97 -11.15 -4.57
N GLU A 179 2.73 -10.83 -5.84
CA GLU A 179 2.48 -11.80 -6.93
C GLU A 179 3.63 -11.90 -7.94
N GLY A 180 4.63 -11.02 -7.81
CA GLY A 180 5.81 -10.98 -8.66
C GLY A 180 6.82 -12.08 -8.36
N SER A 181 7.61 -12.43 -9.38
CA SER A 181 8.75 -13.35 -9.25
C SER A 181 9.81 -12.82 -8.28
N ASP A 182 10.66 -13.68 -7.72
CA ASP A 182 11.77 -13.29 -6.82
C ASP A 182 12.65 -12.17 -7.42
N ALA A 183 12.83 -12.19 -8.73
CA ALA A 183 13.54 -11.16 -9.49
C ALA A 183 12.77 -9.82 -9.51
N ALA A 184 11.46 -9.85 -9.76
CA ALA A 184 10.60 -8.68 -9.70
C ALA A 184 10.52 -8.10 -8.29
N GLN A 185 10.23 -8.91 -7.27
CA GLN A 185 10.23 -8.45 -5.87
C GLN A 185 11.58 -7.81 -5.47
N THR A 186 12.69 -8.40 -5.91
CA THR A 186 14.03 -7.86 -5.65
C THR A 186 14.31 -6.56 -6.41
N ARG A 187 13.78 -6.42 -7.63
CA ARG A 187 13.79 -5.18 -8.45
C ARG A 187 12.94 -4.09 -7.80
N ILE A 188 11.76 -4.42 -7.26
CA ILE A 188 10.94 -3.51 -6.46
C ILE A 188 11.72 -3.02 -5.24
N ARG A 189 12.17 -3.94 -4.37
CA ARG A 189 12.88 -3.65 -3.12
C ARG A 189 14.14 -2.79 -3.33
N ARG A 190 14.92 -3.03 -4.39
CA ARG A 190 16.21 -2.35 -4.62
C ARG A 190 16.12 -1.08 -5.46
N GLN A 191 15.24 -1.03 -6.46
CA GLN A 191 15.24 0.02 -7.47
C GLN A 191 13.92 0.79 -7.52
N ARG A 192 12.78 0.12 -7.75
CA ARG A 192 11.51 0.81 -8.04
C ARG A 192 10.97 1.56 -6.83
N PHE A 193 10.98 0.94 -5.64
CA PHE A 193 10.55 1.62 -4.42
C PHE A 193 11.44 2.84 -4.09
N SER A 194 12.75 2.74 -4.34
CA SER A 194 13.67 3.87 -4.18
C SER A 194 13.27 5.07 -5.06
N ALA A 195 12.80 4.83 -6.29
CA ALA A 195 12.27 5.89 -7.16
C ALA A 195 10.96 6.52 -6.63
N ILE A 196 10.06 5.71 -6.05
CA ILE A 196 8.84 6.20 -5.38
C ILE A 196 9.20 7.13 -4.19
N VAL A 197 10.21 6.74 -3.39
CA VAL A 197 10.69 7.57 -2.27
C VAL A 197 11.29 8.89 -2.76
N PHE A 198 12.10 8.89 -3.83
CA PHE A 198 12.62 10.14 -4.41
C PHE A 198 11.50 11.03 -4.99
N ALA A 199 10.57 10.46 -5.75
CA ALA A 199 9.44 11.21 -6.30
C ALA A 199 8.52 11.81 -5.23
N SER A 200 8.35 11.11 -4.09
CA SER A 200 7.60 11.60 -2.93
C SER A 200 8.33 12.75 -2.21
N ARG A 201 9.66 12.66 -2.06
CA ARG A 201 10.50 13.76 -1.54
C ARG A 201 10.42 15.00 -2.43
N ASP A 202 10.47 14.82 -3.74
CA ASP A 202 10.31 15.91 -4.71
C ASP A 202 8.89 16.51 -4.70
N LEU A 203 7.90 15.81 -4.15
CA LEU A 203 6.51 16.29 -4.01
C LEU A 203 6.33 17.11 -2.73
N GLY A 204 7.02 16.71 -1.65
CA GLY A 204 7.13 17.41 -0.38
C GLY A 204 6.25 16.81 0.72
N PHE A 205 6.85 16.12 1.69
CA PHE A 205 6.13 15.59 2.85
C PHE A 205 5.56 16.70 3.75
N GLU A 206 6.18 17.89 3.75
CA GLU A 206 5.72 19.07 4.49
C GLU A 206 4.36 19.61 4.01
N ARG A 207 3.90 19.16 2.83
CA ARG A 207 2.63 19.52 2.19
C ARG A 207 1.52 18.53 2.52
N ALA A 208 1.88 17.32 2.93
CA ALA A 208 0.94 16.27 3.31
C ALA A 208 0.39 16.56 4.72
N ARG A 209 -0.40 17.64 4.85
CA ARG A 209 -1.08 18.04 6.09
C ARG A 209 -2.27 18.94 5.78
N HIS A 210 -3.29 18.91 6.63
CA HIS A 210 -4.37 19.89 6.58
C HIS A 210 -3.95 21.23 7.20
N GLY A 211 -4.57 22.31 6.76
CA GLY A 211 -4.33 23.68 7.19
C GLY A 211 -5.59 24.52 7.01
N ASP A 212 -5.53 25.54 6.15
CA ASP A 212 -6.64 26.46 5.87
C ASP A 212 -7.75 25.86 4.99
N ASP A 213 -7.61 24.60 4.54
CA ASP A 213 -8.65 23.83 3.85
C ASP A 213 -9.82 23.44 4.78
N LEU A 214 -9.68 23.63 6.10
CA LEU A 214 -10.64 23.29 7.16
C LEU A 214 -10.96 24.46 8.11
N ASP A 215 -11.62 25.54 7.65
CA ASP A 215 -12.14 26.58 8.56
C ASP A 215 -13.47 26.16 9.22
N LEU A 216 -13.33 25.44 10.33
CA LEU A 216 -14.42 25.01 11.20
C LEU A 216 -15.19 26.18 11.84
N ASN A 217 -14.58 27.37 12.00
CA ASN A 217 -15.23 28.53 12.60
C ASN A 217 -16.22 29.20 11.63
N ARG A 218 -15.98 29.07 10.32
CA ARG A 218 -16.86 29.53 9.25
C ARG A 218 -17.70 28.42 8.63
N ASN A 219 -17.46 27.16 9.00
CA ASN A 219 -18.00 25.98 8.34
C ASN A 219 -17.70 26.01 6.82
N GLN A 220 -16.49 26.44 6.47
CA GLN A 220 -15.98 26.52 5.09
C GLN A 220 -14.88 25.48 4.90
N MET A 221 -14.98 24.71 3.81
CA MET A 221 -14.08 23.62 3.48
C MET A 221 -13.89 23.57 1.97
N ASP A 222 -12.64 23.63 1.51
CA ASP A 222 -12.33 23.32 0.11
C ASP A 222 -12.26 21.80 -0.02
N TRP A 223 -13.34 21.20 -0.52
CA TRP A 223 -13.46 19.74 -0.60
C TRP A 223 -12.42 19.11 -1.54
N SER A 224 -12.07 19.81 -2.63
CA SER A 224 -11.01 19.42 -3.56
C SER A 224 -9.63 19.45 -2.91
N ALA A 225 -9.29 20.54 -2.21
CA ALA A 225 -8.02 20.63 -1.49
C ALA A 225 -7.94 19.64 -0.33
N PHE A 226 -9.04 19.43 0.41
CA PHE A 226 -9.12 18.44 1.47
C PHE A 226 -8.84 17.02 0.96
N ILE A 227 -9.51 16.60 -0.13
CA ILE A 227 -9.29 15.29 -0.75
C ILE A 227 -7.81 15.15 -1.16
N PHE A 228 -7.26 16.12 -1.88
CA PHE A 228 -5.87 16.10 -2.33
C PHE A 228 -4.85 16.05 -1.18
N ASN A 229 -5.05 16.86 -0.13
CA ASN A 229 -4.21 16.87 1.06
C ASN A 229 -4.28 15.54 1.82
N GLU A 230 -5.47 14.95 1.93
CA GLU A 230 -5.67 13.68 2.63
C GLU A 230 -5.18 12.46 1.82
N GLU A 231 -5.26 12.50 0.49
CA GLU A 231 -4.59 11.54 -0.39
C GLU A 231 -3.06 11.63 -0.26
N LEU A 232 -2.48 12.84 -0.15
CA LEU A 232 -1.05 13.03 0.16
C LEU A 232 -0.69 12.47 1.56
N ILE A 233 -1.49 12.79 2.59
CA ILE A 233 -1.29 12.33 3.98
C ILE A 233 -1.31 10.80 4.04
N ARG A 234 -2.24 10.15 3.31
CA ARG A 234 -2.18 8.70 3.13
C ARG A 234 -0.91 8.34 2.36
N GLN A 235 -0.68 8.86 1.15
CA GLN A 235 0.41 8.48 0.23
C GLN A 235 1.83 8.46 0.83
N ALA A 236 2.13 9.22 1.89
CA ALA A 236 3.43 9.14 2.58
C ALA A 236 3.58 7.97 3.60
N HIS A 237 2.49 7.54 4.25
CA HIS A 237 2.44 7.11 5.67
C HIS A 237 2.77 5.65 6.08
N LEU A 238 3.25 4.80 5.16
CA LEU A 238 2.37 3.71 4.71
C LEU A 238 3.16 2.31 4.64
N ALA A 239 2.66 1.08 4.90
CA ALA A 239 3.14 -0.32 4.58
C ALA A 239 3.64 -1.27 5.67
N VAL A 240 2.72 -1.78 6.47
CA VAL A 240 2.91 -3.11 7.09
C VAL A 240 1.78 -4.07 6.71
N LEU A 241 0.82 -3.63 5.89
CA LEU A 241 -0.27 -4.52 5.47
C LEU A 241 0.22 -5.72 4.65
N ILE A 242 1.31 -5.58 3.90
CA ILE A 242 1.93 -6.69 3.15
C ILE A 242 2.33 -7.82 4.12
N LEU A 243 2.81 -7.48 5.33
CA LEU A 243 3.20 -8.46 6.35
C LEU A 243 2.00 -9.14 7.01
N ALA A 244 0.86 -8.44 7.15
CA ALA A 244 -0.38 -9.07 7.57
C ALA A 244 -0.85 -10.13 6.56
N CYS A 245 -0.72 -9.85 5.26
CA CYS A 245 -1.05 -10.77 4.18
C CYS A 245 0.00 -11.89 3.94
N LEU A 246 1.24 -11.75 4.43
CA LEU A 246 2.29 -12.77 4.32
C LEU A 246 2.14 -13.94 5.32
N THR A 247 1.19 -13.84 6.24
CA THR A 247 0.71 -15.00 7.02
C THR A 247 -0.69 -15.38 6.53
N ASN A 248 -1.00 -16.68 6.43
CA ASN A 248 -2.31 -17.18 5.97
C ASN A 248 -3.41 -16.97 7.03
N PHE A 249 -3.74 -15.70 7.32
CA PHE A 249 -4.77 -15.32 8.27
C PHE A 249 -5.87 -14.51 7.59
N SER A 250 -6.91 -15.22 7.15
CA SER A 250 -8.16 -14.59 6.68
C SER A 250 -8.78 -13.72 7.79
N HIS A 251 -9.57 -12.70 7.40
CA HIS A 251 -10.23 -11.72 8.28
C HIS A 251 -9.34 -10.61 8.90
N ALA A 252 -8.21 -10.25 8.29
CA ALA A 252 -7.37 -9.11 8.70
C ALA A 252 -7.46 -7.91 7.72
N ARG A 253 -8.43 -7.00 7.92
CA ARG A 253 -8.55 -5.73 7.15
C ARG A 253 -7.87 -4.57 7.91
N THR A 254 -7.52 -3.48 7.20
CA THR A 254 -7.06 -2.17 7.74
C THR A 254 -5.67 -2.13 8.41
N LEU A 255 -4.71 -1.25 8.08
CA LEU A 255 -4.53 -0.30 6.95
C LEU A 255 -3.01 0.04 6.72
N THR A 256 -2.69 0.71 5.60
CA THR A 256 -1.54 1.61 5.27
C THR A 256 -0.25 1.01 4.57
N PHE A 257 0.36 1.66 3.50
CA PHE A 257 1.26 1.17 2.30
C PHE A 257 2.65 1.81 1.65
N VAL A 258 3.30 3.00 1.93
CA VAL A 258 4.69 3.58 1.57
C VAL A 258 5.83 3.72 2.67
N PHE A 259 5.85 4.66 3.63
CA PHE A 259 6.94 4.83 4.65
C PHE A 259 7.19 3.60 5.53
N LEU A 260 6.15 3.00 6.07
CA LEU A 260 6.24 1.70 6.71
C LEU A 260 6.71 0.59 5.74
N LEU A 261 6.66 0.70 4.40
CA LEU A 261 7.29 -0.27 3.45
C LEU A 261 8.80 -0.25 3.59
N ASP A 262 9.34 0.95 3.75
CA ASP A 262 10.74 1.19 4.10
C ASP A 262 11.05 0.55 5.47
N THR A 263 10.11 0.66 6.42
CA THR A 263 10.17 -0.04 7.72
C THR A 263 10.00 -1.56 7.59
N GLU A 264 9.20 -2.11 6.69
CA GLU A 264 9.04 -3.56 6.44
C GLU A 264 10.34 -4.13 5.87
N PHE A 265 10.90 -3.45 4.87
CA PHE A 265 12.19 -3.79 4.31
C PHE A 265 13.29 -3.70 5.38
N THR A 266 13.14 -2.81 6.37
CA THR A 266 13.98 -2.73 7.57
C THR A 266 13.74 -3.87 8.56
N ILE A 267 12.50 -4.22 8.88
CA ILE A 267 12.18 -5.21 9.93
C ILE A 267 12.46 -6.64 9.45
N PHE A 268 12.06 -6.98 8.22
CA PHE A 268 12.05 -8.37 7.72
C PHE A 268 13.16 -8.65 6.71
N HIS A 269 13.50 -7.68 5.86
CA HIS A 269 14.54 -7.83 4.84
C HIS A 269 15.91 -7.25 5.26
N ASN A 270 16.01 -6.64 6.45
CA ASN A 270 17.22 -5.99 7.00
C ASN A 270 17.87 -4.96 6.05
N VAL A 271 17.06 -4.32 5.20
CA VAL A 271 17.48 -3.19 4.36
C VAL A 271 17.40 -1.92 5.19
N PRO A 272 18.46 -1.08 5.28
CA PRO A 272 18.38 0.17 6.04
C PRO A 272 17.23 1.07 5.58
N PRO A 273 16.57 1.79 6.49
CA PRO A 273 15.51 2.73 6.13
C PRO A 273 16.08 3.85 5.24
N ARG A 274 15.43 4.07 4.11
CA ARG A 274 15.70 5.14 3.14
C ARG A 274 15.11 6.47 3.60
N ILE A 275 14.07 6.47 4.43
CA ILE A 275 13.36 7.66 4.95
C ILE A 275 13.76 7.88 6.42
N SER A 276 14.30 9.06 6.73
CA SER A 276 14.56 9.48 8.11
C SER A 276 13.27 9.87 8.81
N ILE A 277 13.19 9.64 10.13
CA ILE A 277 12.07 10.11 10.96
C ILE A 277 11.94 11.64 10.94
N SER A 278 13.05 12.36 10.73
CA SER A 278 13.04 13.81 10.54
C SER A 278 12.39 14.29 9.24
N GLU A 279 12.09 13.40 8.30
CA GLU A 279 11.38 13.73 7.05
C GLU A 279 9.86 13.54 7.17
N LEU A 280 9.38 12.99 8.29
CA LEU A 280 7.96 12.72 8.54
C LEU A 280 7.23 13.97 9.04
N GLU A 281 7.41 15.10 8.34
CA GLU A 281 6.78 16.40 8.60
C GLU A 281 5.32 16.48 8.09
N MET A 282 4.73 15.32 7.80
CA MET A 282 3.33 15.15 7.41
C MET A 282 2.40 15.05 8.62
N GLY A 283 1.13 15.40 8.42
CA GLY A 283 0.05 15.23 9.41
C GLY A 283 -0.49 13.80 9.48
N PHE A 284 -1.51 13.60 10.32
CA PHE A 284 -2.18 12.31 10.51
C PHE A 284 -3.53 12.21 9.78
N SER A 285 -3.76 11.08 9.11
CA SER A 285 -4.99 10.83 8.35
C SER A 285 -6.24 10.71 9.22
N CYS A 286 -7.41 11.02 8.65
CA CYS A 286 -8.70 10.78 9.31
C CYS A 286 -9.11 9.29 9.28
N SER A 287 -10.26 8.93 9.87
CA SER A 287 -10.77 7.56 9.78
C SER A 287 -11.25 7.25 8.35
N GLU A 288 -11.16 5.98 7.93
CA GLU A 288 -11.66 5.57 6.61
C GLU A 288 -13.15 5.93 6.40
N PRO A 289 -14.06 5.80 7.39
CA PRO A 289 -15.41 6.35 7.29
C PRO A 289 -15.46 7.86 7.02
N CYS A 290 -14.59 8.67 7.62
CA CYS A 290 -14.56 10.12 7.35
C CYS A 290 -14.08 10.41 5.92
N PHE A 291 -12.99 9.75 5.47
CA PHE A 291 -12.49 9.90 4.11
C PHE A 291 -13.53 9.47 3.08
N MET A 292 -14.26 8.38 3.32
CA MET A 292 -15.32 7.86 2.44
C MET A 292 -16.60 8.72 2.36
N ALA A 293 -16.59 9.98 2.79
CA ALA A 293 -17.70 10.91 2.65
C ALA A 293 -17.80 11.43 1.20
N GLN A 294 -19.01 11.80 0.76
CA GLN A 294 -19.20 12.37 -0.58
C GLN A 294 -19.01 13.90 -0.61
N ASN A 295 -19.15 14.56 0.55
CA ASN A 295 -19.20 16.02 0.66
C ASN A 295 -18.82 16.51 2.08
N PRO A 296 -18.51 17.81 2.25
CA PRO A 296 -18.14 18.39 3.55
C PRO A 296 -19.16 18.23 4.68
N GLN A 297 -20.47 18.20 4.41
CA GLN A 297 -21.48 18.08 5.46
C GLN A 297 -21.46 16.67 6.06
N GLU A 298 -21.41 15.66 5.19
CA GLU A 298 -21.26 14.26 5.56
C GLU A 298 -19.92 14.01 6.26
N PHE A 299 -18.81 14.61 5.78
CA PHE A 299 -17.52 14.53 6.44
C PHE A 299 -17.59 15.04 7.89
N LEU A 300 -18.22 16.21 8.11
CA LEU A 300 -18.38 16.78 9.44
C LEU A 300 -19.33 15.96 10.34
N GLU A 301 -20.32 15.26 9.78
CA GLU A 301 -21.16 14.32 10.51
C GLU A 301 -20.39 13.06 10.91
N ARG A 302 -19.75 12.39 9.94
CA ARG A 302 -18.95 11.18 10.16
C ARG A 302 -17.75 11.41 11.08
N THR A 303 -17.18 12.62 11.10
CA THR A 303 -16.13 13.00 12.05
C THR A 303 -16.68 13.03 13.48
N ARG A 304 -17.84 13.65 13.72
CA ARG A 304 -18.45 13.72 15.06
C ARG A 304 -18.83 12.34 15.61
N THR A 305 -19.18 11.39 14.75
CA THR A 305 -19.63 10.04 15.16
C THR A 305 -18.52 8.99 15.19
N THR A 306 -17.59 9.00 14.23
CA THR A 306 -16.54 7.96 14.10
C THR A 306 -15.14 8.40 14.52
N HIS A 307 -14.89 9.70 14.63
CA HIS A 307 -13.55 10.23 14.92
C HIS A 307 -13.57 11.60 15.63
N PRO A 308 -14.24 11.75 16.79
CA PRO A 308 -14.52 13.05 17.40
C PRO A 308 -13.26 13.87 17.72
N ASP A 309 -12.13 13.22 18.02
CA ASP A 309 -10.84 13.85 18.29
C ASP A 309 -10.02 14.21 17.03
N TYR A 310 -10.55 14.05 15.82
CA TYR A 310 -9.83 14.36 14.57
C TYR A 310 -9.25 15.79 14.59
N PHE A 311 -10.07 16.77 14.93
CA PHE A 311 -9.68 18.18 14.95
C PHE A 311 -8.69 18.53 16.08
N ARG A 312 -8.43 17.61 17.03
CA ARG A 312 -7.37 17.72 18.04
C ARG A 312 -6.03 17.21 17.50
N ILE A 313 -6.05 16.19 16.64
CA ILE A 313 -4.84 15.51 16.13
C ILE A 313 -4.40 15.97 14.73
N LYS A 314 -5.26 16.67 13.96
CA LYS A 314 -4.96 17.05 12.55
C LYS A 314 -3.68 17.89 12.41
N ASP A 315 -3.37 18.67 13.44
CA ASP A 315 -2.24 19.60 13.50
C ASP A 315 -0.97 18.96 14.09
N PHE A 316 -1.03 17.68 14.47
CA PHE A 316 0.15 16.94 14.93
C PHE A 316 0.93 16.40 13.74
N LEU A 317 2.24 16.67 13.71
CA LEU A 317 3.14 16.03 12.75
C LEU A 317 3.57 14.65 13.25
N VAL A 318 3.82 13.73 12.32
CA VAL A 318 4.25 12.37 12.64
C VAL A 318 5.58 12.38 13.39
N CYS A 319 6.56 13.16 12.92
CA CYS A 319 7.87 13.33 13.56
C CYS A 319 7.76 13.86 15.01
N ASP A 320 6.90 14.84 15.28
CA ASP A 320 6.71 15.43 16.61
C ASP A 320 6.06 14.46 17.61
N VAL A 321 5.09 13.65 17.14
CA VAL A 321 4.48 12.60 17.98
C VAL A 321 5.49 11.50 18.31
N ILE A 322 6.36 11.12 17.37
CA ILE A 322 7.44 10.17 17.63
C ILE A 322 8.46 10.77 18.60
N ALA A 323 8.82 12.04 18.46
CA ALA A 323 9.69 12.75 19.39
C ALA A 323 9.09 12.82 20.81
N THR A 324 7.79 13.06 20.92
CA THR A 324 7.04 13.07 22.19
C THR A 324 6.99 11.67 22.82
N LEU A 325 6.66 10.63 22.05
CA LEU A 325 6.62 9.24 22.54
C LEU A 325 7.99 8.74 22.99
N CYS A 326 9.04 8.98 22.20
CA CYS A 326 10.35 8.40 22.45
C CYS A 326 11.24 9.24 23.35
N PHE A 327 11.23 10.58 23.24
CA PHE A 327 12.29 11.41 23.80
C PHE A 327 11.82 12.48 24.79
N ASP A 328 10.64 13.09 24.62
CA ASP A 328 10.13 14.09 25.56
C ASP A 328 9.16 13.54 26.63
N HIS A 329 9.74 12.89 27.63
CA HIS A 329 8.99 12.22 28.71
C HIS A 329 8.57 13.15 29.88
N LYS A 330 8.65 14.48 29.74
CA LYS A 330 8.40 15.42 30.85
C LYS A 330 6.99 15.29 31.43
N ASP A 331 5.97 15.15 30.58
CA ASP A 331 4.55 15.06 30.96
C ASP A 331 3.93 13.69 30.60
N SER A 332 4.65 12.59 30.87
CA SER A 332 4.30 11.25 30.31
C SER A 332 2.93 10.69 30.69
N ASP A 333 2.26 11.26 31.68
CA ASP A 333 0.93 10.82 32.14
C ASP A 333 -0.21 11.47 31.33
N ASP A 334 0.07 12.56 30.62
CA ASP A 334 -0.88 13.28 29.75
C ASP A 334 -0.69 12.94 28.26
N VAL A 335 0.47 12.39 27.88
CA VAL A 335 0.74 11.90 26.50
C VAL A 335 -0.32 10.89 26.00
N PRO A 336 -0.78 9.89 26.78
CA PRO A 336 -1.84 8.99 26.33
C PRO A 336 -3.15 9.72 26.03
N THR A 337 -3.53 10.70 26.85
CA THR A 337 -4.74 11.51 26.70
C THR A 337 -4.69 12.41 25.46
N LYS A 338 -3.51 12.94 25.12
CA LYS A 338 -3.27 13.71 23.89
C LYS A 338 -3.34 12.85 22.64
N LEU A 339 -2.78 11.64 22.66
CA LEU A 339 -2.64 10.76 21.50
C LEU A 339 -3.81 9.78 21.31
N PHE A 340 -4.73 9.68 22.26
CA PHE A 340 -5.94 8.83 22.23
C PHE A 340 -6.74 8.94 20.92
N GLY A 341 -6.79 10.14 20.34
CA GLY A 341 -7.47 10.39 19.07
C GLY A 341 -6.88 9.67 17.86
N LEU A 342 -5.59 9.31 17.85
CA LEU A 342 -4.92 8.71 16.69
C LEU A 342 -5.60 7.39 16.25
N THR A 343 -5.95 7.27 14.96
CA THR A 343 -6.53 6.04 14.39
C THR A 343 -5.62 4.83 14.64
N ALA A 344 -6.16 3.61 14.52
CA ALA A 344 -5.34 2.40 14.56
C ALA A 344 -4.21 2.44 13.51
N LEU A 345 -4.44 3.03 12.33
CA LEU A 345 -3.41 3.23 11.31
C LEU A 345 -2.36 4.28 11.74
N ASN A 346 -2.79 5.39 12.33
CA ASN A 346 -1.91 6.47 12.80
C ASN A 346 -1.02 5.99 13.96
N LEU A 347 -1.58 5.24 14.91
CA LEU A 347 -0.81 4.56 15.96
C LEU A 347 0.14 3.52 15.34
N PHE A 348 -0.31 2.77 14.33
CA PHE A 348 0.54 1.79 13.66
C PHE A 348 1.73 2.45 12.94
N ALA A 349 1.54 3.65 12.39
CA ALA A 349 2.61 4.45 11.83
C ALA A 349 3.68 4.83 12.88
N THR A 350 3.25 5.27 14.07
CA THR A 350 4.18 5.64 15.14
C THR A 350 5.05 4.47 15.62
N VAL A 351 4.52 3.25 15.81
CA VAL A 351 5.36 2.10 16.23
C VAL A 351 6.33 1.65 15.14
N SER A 352 5.96 1.78 13.88
CA SER A 352 6.86 1.49 12.75
C SER A 352 8.04 2.46 12.73
N ALA A 353 7.81 3.75 12.99
CA ALA A 353 8.91 4.69 13.18
C ALA A 353 9.82 4.31 14.36
N ILE A 354 9.28 3.79 15.47
CA ILE A 354 10.09 3.27 16.57
C ILE A 354 10.96 2.09 16.11
N HIS A 355 10.43 1.17 15.30
CA HIS A 355 11.24 0.08 14.69
C HIS A 355 12.37 0.62 13.80
N SER A 356 12.09 1.63 12.96
CA SER A 356 13.11 2.28 12.12
C SER A 356 14.18 3.03 12.93
N ILE A 357 13.81 3.66 14.05
CA ILE A 357 14.79 4.25 14.98
C ILE A 357 15.66 3.14 15.60
N ILE A 358 15.05 2.07 16.11
CA ILE A 358 15.78 0.96 16.74
C ILE A 358 16.79 0.35 15.77
N PHE A 359 16.37 0.08 14.52
CA PHE A 359 17.28 -0.46 13.50
C PHE A 359 18.47 0.48 13.23
N SER A 360 18.20 1.78 13.02
CA SER A 360 19.26 2.75 12.75
C SER A 360 20.22 2.89 13.94
N GLN A 361 19.72 2.99 15.17
CA GLN A 361 20.55 3.13 16.38
C GLN A 361 21.43 1.88 16.63
N CYS A 362 20.87 0.67 16.45
CA CYS A 362 21.63 -0.57 16.56
C CYS A 362 22.66 -0.71 15.42
N THR A 363 22.33 -0.30 14.19
CA THR A 363 23.24 -0.36 13.04
C THR A 363 24.38 0.66 13.14
N SER A 364 24.13 1.84 13.71
CA SER A 364 25.14 2.89 13.93
C SER A 364 26.07 2.65 15.12
N LEU A 365 25.91 1.55 15.87
CA LEU A 365 26.67 1.23 17.09
C LEU A 365 26.59 2.30 18.21
N CYS A 366 25.56 3.16 18.19
CA CYS A 366 25.42 4.33 19.08
C CYS A 366 24.23 4.22 20.06
N LEU A 367 23.74 3.01 20.33
CA LEU A 367 22.63 2.79 21.27
C LEU A 367 23.09 2.97 22.73
N PHE A 368 23.07 4.21 23.23
CA PHE A 368 23.31 4.49 24.64
C PHE A 368 22.19 3.93 25.54
N PRO A 369 22.48 3.49 26.79
CA PRO A 369 21.46 2.97 27.71
C PRO A 369 20.33 3.96 28.04
N SER A 370 20.60 5.27 27.97
CA SER A 370 19.58 6.33 28.05
C SER A 370 18.63 6.30 26.85
N THR A 371 19.17 6.24 25.62
CA THR A 371 18.37 6.08 24.39
C THR A 371 17.55 4.78 24.44
N GLN A 372 18.12 3.69 24.97
CA GLN A 372 17.45 2.40 25.11
C GLN A 372 16.26 2.46 26.08
N SER A 373 16.40 3.12 27.24
CA SER A 373 15.30 3.25 28.21
C SER A 373 14.21 4.23 27.75
N LEU A 374 14.60 5.30 27.05
CA LEU A 374 13.70 6.25 26.38
C LEU A 374 12.82 5.55 25.32
N LEU A 375 13.43 4.75 24.43
CA LEU A 375 12.71 3.95 23.42
C LEU A 375 11.79 2.91 24.06
N ARG A 376 12.23 2.23 25.13
CA ARG A 376 11.38 1.29 25.89
C ARG A 376 10.16 2.00 26.48
N LYS A 377 10.34 3.13 27.17
CA LYS A 377 9.21 3.89 27.74
C LYS A 377 8.27 4.42 26.65
N GLY A 378 8.79 4.75 25.46
CA GLY A 378 7.97 5.09 24.30
C GLY A 378 7.10 3.93 23.80
N LEU A 379 7.66 2.72 23.70
CA LEU A 379 6.90 1.49 23.36
C LEU A 379 5.84 1.14 24.42
N GLU A 380 6.14 1.34 25.71
CA GLU A 380 5.19 1.15 26.81
C GLU A 380 4.06 2.19 26.77
N THR A 381 4.37 3.46 26.51
CA THR A 381 3.38 4.53 26.36
C THR A 381 2.50 4.29 25.13
N TRP A 382 3.09 3.94 23.98
CA TRP A 382 2.37 3.60 22.76
C TRP A 382 1.33 2.49 22.97
N LEU A 383 1.72 1.39 23.64
CA LEU A 383 0.80 0.28 23.90
C LEU A 383 -0.37 0.71 24.79
N LYS A 384 -0.15 1.60 25.77
CA LYS A 384 -1.26 2.17 26.57
C LYS A 384 -2.25 2.94 25.69
N VAL A 385 -1.78 3.75 24.75
CA VAL A 385 -2.68 4.48 23.81
C VAL A 385 -3.47 3.48 22.95
N TRP A 386 -2.82 2.42 22.46
CA TRP A 386 -3.48 1.36 21.70
C TRP A 386 -4.56 0.64 22.52
N GLU A 387 -4.23 0.20 23.74
CA GLU A 387 -5.16 -0.53 24.62
C GLU A 387 -6.32 0.35 25.08
N MET A 388 -6.09 1.65 25.34
CA MET A 388 -7.15 2.63 25.60
C MET A 388 -8.09 2.76 24.40
N ARG A 389 -7.59 2.74 23.16
CA ARG A 389 -8.43 2.82 21.95
C ARG A 389 -9.29 1.56 21.75
N LEU A 390 -8.73 0.36 21.97
CA LEU A 390 -9.48 -0.90 21.84
C LEU A 390 -10.65 -1.01 22.83
N GLN A 391 -10.55 -0.39 23.99
CA GLN A 391 -11.61 -0.37 25.00
C GLN A 391 -12.84 0.44 24.56
N ILE A 392 -12.71 1.39 23.62
CA ILE A 392 -13.86 2.11 23.03
C ILE A 392 -14.60 1.18 22.07
N SER A 393 -13.89 0.61 21.09
CA SER A 393 -14.47 -0.25 20.05
C SER A 393 -15.07 -1.57 20.56
N SER A 394 -14.81 -1.91 21.83
CA SER A 394 -15.42 -3.05 22.52
C SER A 394 -16.77 -2.71 23.17
N ASN A 395 -17.10 -1.42 23.33
CA ASN A 395 -18.34 -0.92 23.94
C ASN A 395 -19.29 -0.28 22.92
N ASP A 396 -18.76 0.43 21.90
CA ASP A 396 -19.56 1.15 20.90
C ASP A 396 -19.77 0.36 19.59
N MET A 397 -20.77 -0.53 19.61
CA MET A 397 -21.44 -1.18 18.46
C MET A 397 -20.64 -2.17 17.56
N PRO A 398 -21.32 -3.23 17.02
CA PRO A 398 -20.69 -4.17 16.11
C PRO A 398 -20.50 -3.61 14.69
N LEU A 399 -19.28 -3.70 14.17
CA LEU A 399 -18.91 -3.26 12.82
C LEU A 399 -19.40 -4.22 11.72
N ASN A 400 -20.67 -4.07 11.34
CA ASN A 400 -21.31 -4.89 10.30
C ASN A 400 -20.90 -4.45 8.88
N PHE A 401 -19.61 -4.54 8.54
CA PHE A 401 -19.08 -4.29 7.19
C PHE A 401 -19.34 -5.46 6.23
N GLY A 402 -20.60 -5.61 5.82
CA GLY A 402 -21.01 -6.59 4.82
C GLY A 402 -22.46 -6.41 4.38
N GLY A 403 -22.68 -6.21 3.08
CA GLY A 403 -24.00 -6.39 2.47
C GLY A 403 -24.42 -7.86 2.49
N GLN A 404 -25.73 -8.13 2.59
CA GLN A 404 -26.24 -9.48 2.80
C GLN A 404 -26.00 -10.44 1.63
N VAL A 405 -25.03 -11.34 1.78
CA VAL A 405 -25.15 -12.75 1.35
C VAL A 405 -24.66 -13.61 2.52
N GLY A 406 -25.39 -14.67 2.86
CA GLY A 406 -25.20 -15.39 4.13
C GLY A 406 -24.07 -16.41 4.11
N GLU A 407 -23.04 -16.18 4.92
CA GLU A 407 -22.08 -17.17 5.44
C GLU A 407 -21.76 -16.84 6.92
N GLU A 408 -21.07 -17.74 7.63
CA GLU A 408 -21.13 -17.80 9.11
C GLU A 408 -20.44 -16.63 9.86
N PRO A 409 -20.95 -16.26 11.07
CA PRO A 409 -20.42 -15.16 11.87
C PRO A 409 -19.07 -15.50 12.51
N THR A 410 -17.99 -15.27 11.78
CA THR A 410 -16.62 -15.29 12.30
C THR A 410 -16.38 -14.08 13.20
N ASN A 411 -15.89 -14.32 14.43
CA ASN A 411 -15.82 -13.32 15.50
C ASN A 411 -14.95 -12.09 15.11
N GLY A 412 -15.60 -10.94 14.93
CA GLY A 412 -14.95 -9.70 14.50
C GLY A 412 -14.26 -8.94 15.65
N VAL A 413 -12.93 -9.03 15.71
CA VAL A 413 -12.03 -7.95 16.18
C VAL A 413 -10.85 -7.91 15.21
N ASP A 414 -10.53 -6.73 14.67
CA ASP A 414 -9.72 -6.61 13.45
C ASP A 414 -8.26 -7.08 13.56
N GLY A 415 -7.67 -7.45 12.41
CA GLY A 415 -6.35 -8.07 12.31
C GLY A 415 -5.22 -7.34 13.05
N ILE A 416 -4.96 -6.07 12.74
CA ILE A 416 -3.85 -5.33 13.40
C ILE A 416 -4.18 -5.06 14.89
N ALA A 417 -5.45 -4.89 15.25
CA ALA A 417 -5.87 -4.71 16.65
C ALA A 417 -5.46 -5.90 17.54
N ARG A 418 -5.45 -7.11 16.99
CA ARG A 418 -5.00 -8.34 17.66
C ARG A 418 -3.49 -8.38 17.91
N HIS A 419 -2.67 -7.89 16.97
CA HIS A 419 -1.22 -8.16 16.92
C HIS A 419 -0.32 -7.02 17.43
N ALA A 420 -0.89 -5.95 17.99
CA ALA A 420 -0.15 -4.78 18.48
C ALA A 420 0.89 -5.12 19.56
N ARG A 421 0.62 -6.10 20.42
CA ARG A 421 1.55 -6.57 21.45
C ARG A 421 2.76 -7.30 20.84
N GLU A 422 2.56 -8.03 19.76
CA GLU A 422 3.62 -8.70 19.00
C GLU A 422 4.52 -7.69 18.28
N PHE A 423 3.96 -6.62 17.71
CA PHE A 423 4.75 -5.51 17.15
C PHE A 423 5.59 -4.79 18.21
N GLN A 424 5.05 -4.57 19.41
CA GLN A 424 5.81 -4.03 20.55
C GLN A 424 6.91 -5.02 21.01
N THR A 425 6.57 -6.30 21.14
CA THR A 425 7.49 -7.36 21.59
C THR A 425 8.66 -7.51 20.62
N LEU A 426 8.41 -7.48 19.31
CA LEU A 426 9.46 -7.52 18.28
C LEU A 426 10.41 -6.31 18.39
N ALA A 427 9.89 -5.11 18.67
CA ALA A 427 10.71 -3.94 18.91
C ALA A 427 11.58 -4.10 20.17
N LEU A 428 10.98 -4.57 21.27
CA LEU A 428 11.69 -4.82 22.54
C LEU A 428 12.78 -5.89 22.40
N VAL A 429 12.55 -6.96 21.64
CA VAL A 429 13.54 -8.02 21.36
C VAL A 429 14.70 -7.49 20.51
N LYS A 430 14.43 -6.67 19.48
CA LYS A 430 15.48 -6.00 18.69
C LYS A 430 16.27 -4.96 19.51
N LEU A 431 15.63 -4.36 20.52
CA LEU A 431 16.24 -3.41 21.45
C LEU A 431 17.04 -4.08 22.58
N SER A 432 16.80 -5.37 22.88
CA SER A 432 17.54 -6.13 23.90
C SER A 432 18.69 -6.95 23.31
N SER A 433 18.56 -7.54 22.12
CA SER A 433 19.61 -8.38 21.52
C SER A 433 20.92 -7.61 21.29
N PHE A 434 20.84 -6.31 21.01
CA PHE A 434 22.02 -5.43 20.87
C PHE A 434 22.84 -5.30 22.17
N GLN A 435 22.20 -5.48 23.33
CA GLN A 435 22.86 -5.42 24.64
C GLN A 435 23.80 -6.63 24.84
N GLU A 436 23.35 -7.82 24.46
CA GLU A 436 24.14 -9.06 24.54
C GLU A 436 25.34 -9.03 23.59
N SER A 437 25.15 -8.53 22.37
CA SER A 437 26.26 -8.31 21.42
C SER A 437 27.23 -7.22 21.88
N SER A 438 26.79 -6.24 22.67
CA SER A 438 27.66 -5.19 23.20
C SER A 438 28.49 -5.67 24.40
N GLN A 439 27.86 -6.40 25.34
CA GLN A 439 28.54 -6.91 26.54
C GLN A 439 29.60 -7.98 26.22
N SER A 440 29.36 -8.81 25.19
CA SER A 440 30.33 -9.80 24.71
C SER A 440 31.55 -9.20 23.98
N PHE A 441 31.54 -7.90 23.66
CA PHE A 441 32.74 -7.17 23.22
C PHE A 441 33.53 -6.53 24.36
N THR A 442 32.94 -6.34 25.55
CA THR A 442 33.62 -5.75 26.70
C THR A 442 34.32 -6.77 27.60
N ASP A 443 33.73 -7.97 27.76
CA ASP A 443 34.36 -9.06 28.53
C ASP A 443 35.34 -9.86 27.65
N GLY A 444 36.61 -9.45 27.68
CA GLY A 444 37.71 -10.04 26.89
C GLY A 444 38.15 -11.44 27.32
N SER A 445 37.22 -12.40 27.48
CA SER A 445 37.52 -13.79 27.85
C SER A 445 37.37 -14.75 26.67
N THR A 446 38.48 -15.43 26.34
CA THR A 446 38.61 -16.70 25.58
C THR A 446 37.57 -16.98 24.49
N ILE A 447 38.00 -16.87 23.21
CA ILE A 447 37.21 -17.30 22.05
C ILE A 447 36.97 -18.82 22.09
N GLY A 448 35.83 -19.23 22.64
CA GLY A 448 35.25 -20.55 22.41
C GLY A 448 34.80 -20.68 20.94
N PRO A 449 34.52 -21.91 20.46
CA PRO A 449 33.96 -22.08 19.12
C PRO A 449 32.65 -21.30 19.03
N ARG A 450 32.49 -20.46 17.99
CA ARG A 450 31.25 -19.73 17.73
C ARG A 450 30.08 -20.72 17.70
N THR A 451 29.28 -20.75 18.76
CA THR A 451 27.88 -21.16 18.64
C THR A 451 27.27 -20.28 17.56
N THR A 452 26.68 -20.91 16.55
CA THR A 452 26.07 -20.19 15.44
C THR A 452 24.92 -19.36 15.99
N VAL A 453 25.12 -18.04 16.04
CA VAL A 453 24.04 -17.07 16.24
C VAL A 453 22.94 -17.45 15.25
N PRO A 454 21.70 -17.74 15.72
CA PRO A 454 20.60 -18.07 14.82
C PRO A 454 20.50 -16.97 13.76
N ARG A 455 20.49 -17.37 12.49
CA ARG A 455 20.28 -16.40 11.42
C ARG A 455 18.87 -15.86 11.58
N LEU A 456 18.61 -14.62 11.18
CA LEU A 456 17.25 -14.07 11.29
C LEU A 456 16.22 -14.87 10.45
N GLY A 457 16.70 -15.68 9.49
CA GLY A 457 15.89 -16.68 8.77
C GLY A 457 15.39 -17.86 9.63
N ASP A 458 16.03 -18.18 10.76
CA ASP A 458 15.56 -19.24 11.67
C ASP A 458 14.27 -18.80 12.40
N VAL A 459 14.12 -17.48 12.63
CA VAL A 459 12.85 -16.87 13.10
C VAL A 459 11.79 -16.89 11.99
N ALA A 460 12.21 -16.76 10.72
CA ALA A 460 11.30 -16.92 9.59
C ALA A 460 10.81 -18.37 9.48
N GLU A 461 11.67 -19.40 9.61
CA GLU A 461 11.23 -20.81 9.62
C GLU A 461 10.25 -21.13 10.75
N LEU A 462 10.39 -20.48 11.92
CA LEU A 462 9.47 -20.63 13.05
C LEU A 462 8.08 -20.02 12.81
N VAL A 463 7.94 -19.09 11.84
CA VAL A 463 6.68 -18.41 11.50
C VAL A 463 6.08 -18.91 10.18
N LEU A 464 6.90 -19.40 9.24
CA LEU A 464 6.50 -19.70 7.87
C LEU A 464 6.03 -21.13 7.60
N ARG A 465 6.07 -22.06 8.56
CA ARG A 465 5.64 -23.46 8.32
C ARG A 465 4.15 -23.57 7.96
N PRO A 466 3.78 -23.96 6.72
CA PRO A 466 2.39 -24.23 6.38
C PRO A 466 2.05 -25.65 6.85
N ALA A 467 1.07 -25.78 7.75
CA ALA A 467 0.51 -27.08 8.12
C ALA A 467 -0.56 -27.52 7.08
N PHE A 468 -0.14 -27.64 5.82
CA PHE A 468 -0.94 -28.18 4.71
C PHE A 468 -0.09 -29.15 3.89
N ILE A 469 -0.05 -30.39 4.37
CA ILE A 469 0.03 -31.59 3.55
C ILE A 469 -1.38 -32.19 3.61
N ASP A 470 -1.85 -32.69 2.46
CA ASP A 470 -3.21 -33.16 2.14
C ASP A 470 -4.27 -32.03 1.97
#